data_AF-A0A949BVA0-F1
#
_entry.id   AF-A0A949BVA0-F1
#
_cell.length_a   1.000
_cell.length_b   1.000
_cell.length_c   1.000
_cell.angle_alpha   90.00
_cell.angle_beta   90.00
_cell.angle_gamma   90.00
#
_symmetry.space_group_name_H-M   'P 1'
#
loop_
_entity.id
_entity.type
_entity.pdbx_description
1 polymer ?
#
loop_
_entity_poly.entity_id
_entity_poly.type
_entity_poly.pdbx_seq_one_letter_code
_entity_poly.pdbx_strand_id
1 'polypeptide(L)'
;MSKKIILVLVSFLGLFLELSLIRWVPAHVYSVAFFSNVILIASFLGLGLGLGLLLSEKRWELFISNRWIKGRGRFKEKTRIISSKDNKVVVETKEVIFELKSIESAHTVISKFMNIVFPEPGKYQVEVLLNGEILRYYPIIVAQEKKR
;
A
#
# COMPACT_ATOMS: atom_id res chain seq x y z
N MET A 1 -0.83 23.92 11.35
CA MET A 1 0.21 24.43 10.42
C MET A 1 0.14 23.61 9.14
N SER A 2 0.02 24.24 7.98
CA SER A 2 -0.18 23.53 6.70
C SER A 2 1.03 22.63 6.39
N LYS A 3 0.79 21.37 5.99
CA LYS A 3 1.85 20.41 5.59
C LYS A 3 2.84 21.01 4.58
N LYS A 4 2.36 21.93 3.73
CA LYS A 4 3.18 22.66 2.75
C LYS A 4 4.23 23.57 3.39
N ILE A 5 3.89 24.26 4.49
CA ILE A 5 4.81 25.17 5.19
C ILE A 5 5.93 24.36 5.87
N ILE A 6 5.57 23.21 6.46
CA ILE A 6 6.55 22.31 7.08
C ILE A 6 7.54 21.78 6.04
N LEU A 7 7.05 21.36 4.86
CA LEU A 7 7.90 20.91 3.76
C LEU A 7 8.86 22.01 3.30
N VAL A 8 8.38 23.25 3.12
CA VAL A 8 9.23 24.38 2.72
C VAL A 8 10.30 24.66 3.77
N LEU A 9 9.95 24.66 5.06
CA LEU A 9 10.90 24.89 6.15
C LEU A 9 11.95 23.78 6.26
N VAL A 10 11.54 22.51 6.15
CA VAL A 10 12.45 21.36 6.19
C VAL A 10 13.41 21.39 5.01
N SER A 11 12.93 21.68 3.79
CA SER A 11 13.80 21.82 2.62
C SER A 11 14.78 22.99 2.74
N PHE A 12 14.33 24.14 3.24
CA PHE A 12 15.19 25.30 3.46
C PHE A 12 16.28 25.02 4.50
N LEU A 13 15.91 24.41 5.63
CA LEU A 13 16.85 24.08 6.71
C LEU A 13 17.85 23.01 6.28
N GLY A 14 17.39 22.01 5.50
CA GLY A 14 18.25 20.98 4.91
C GLY A 14 19.30 21.56 3.96
N LEU A 15 18.88 22.45 3.05
CA LEU A 15 19.79 23.14 2.13
C LEU A 15 20.80 24.04 2.87
N PHE A 16 20.34 24.76 3.89
CA PHE A 16 21.21 25.60 4.70
C PHE A 16 22.28 24.79 5.45
N LEU A 17 21.88 23.64 6.02
CA LEU A 17 22.80 22.73 6.69
C LEU A 17 23.83 22.16 5.71
N GLU A 18 23.39 21.76 4.52
CA GLU A 18 24.26 21.25 3.45
C GLU A 18 25.34 22.27 3.06
N LEU A 19 24.95 23.51 2.75
CA LEU A 19 25.89 24.59 2.42
C LEU A 19 26.83 24.93 3.58
N SER A 20 26.34 24.85 4.82
CA SER A 20 27.15 25.07 6.02
C SER A 20 28.19 23.98 6.21
N LEU A 21 27.82 22.70 5.99
CA LEU A 21 28.73 21.56 6.09
C LEU A 21 29.81 21.58 4.99
N ILE A 22 29.43 21.95 3.76
CA ILE A 22 30.38 22.09 2.64
C ILE A 22 31.44 23.17 2.94
N ARG A 23 31.11 24.24 3.66
CA ARG A 23 32.11 25.26 4.04
C ARG A 23 32.89 24.91 5.31
N TRP A 24 32.23 24.32 6.31
CA TRP A 24 32.82 24.14 7.65
C TRP A 24 33.73 22.91 7.73
N VAL A 25 33.34 21.79 7.10
CA VAL A 25 34.08 20.52 7.20
C VAL A 25 35.46 20.60 6.53
N PRO A 26 35.63 21.16 5.31
CA PRO A 26 36.96 21.33 4.71
C PRO A 26 37.87 22.26 5.51
N ALA A 27 37.30 23.20 6.27
CA ALA A 27 38.08 24.13 7.11
C ALA A 27 38.66 23.47 8.37
N HIS A 28 38.08 22.36 8.85
CA HIS A 28 38.55 21.64 10.03
C HIS A 28 39.26 20.32 9.71
N VAL A 29 38.89 19.65 8.62
CA VAL A 29 39.46 18.34 8.25
C VAL A 29 39.91 18.38 6.79
N TYR A 30 41.20 18.66 6.60
CA TYR A 30 41.85 18.75 5.28
C TYR A 30 41.65 17.50 4.41
N SER A 31 41.64 16.30 5.00
CA SER A 31 41.44 15.04 4.27
C SER A 31 40.06 14.93 3.60
N VAL A 32 39.03 15.55 4.19
CA VAL A 32 37.66 15.54 3.65
C VAL A 32 37.51 16.58 2.52
N ALA A 33 38.34 17.62 2.50
CA ALA A 33 38.37 18.61 1.42
C ALA A 33 38.70 17.98 0.05
N PHE A 34 39.48 16.90 0.03
CA PHE A 34 39.79 16.13 -1.19
C PHE A 34 38.56 15.45 -1.79
N PHE A 35 37.54 15.16 -0.97
CA PHE A 35 36.31 14.48 -1.36
C PHE A 35 35.08 15.33 -1.01
N SER A 36 35.09 16.60 -1.41
CA SER A 36 34.00 17.55 -1.18
C SER A 36 32.61 17.04 -1.61
N ASN A 37 32.55 16.19 -2.64
CA ASN A 37 31.31 15.56 -3.11
C ASN A 37 30.70 14.56 -2.11
N VAL A 38 31.46 14.03 -1.15
CA VAL A 38 30.95 13.07 -0.14
C VAL A 38 29.92 13.74 0.78
N ILE A 39 30.15 15.00 1.14
CA ILE A 39 29.23 15.78 1.98
C ILE A 39 27.92 16.05 1.24
N LEU A 40 28.02 16.38 -0.05
CA LEU A 40 26.89 16.58 -0.95
C LEU A 40 26.07 15.29 -1.08
N ILE A 41 26.72 14.17 -1.41
CA ILE A 41 26.07 12.87 -1.56
C ILE A 41 25.40 12.41 -0.25
N ALA A 42 26.06 12.59 0.90
CA ALA A 42 25.49 12.26 2.21
C ALA A 42 24.24 13.10 2.52
N SER A 43 24.25 14.39 2.16
CA SER A 43 23.12 15.31 2.37
C SER A 43 21.92 14.95 1.48
N PHE A 44 22.15 14.73 0.18
CA PHE A 44 21.10 14.26 -0.74
C PHE A 44 20.52 12.90 -0.34
N LEU A 45 21.36 11.96 0.09
CA LEU A 45 20.92 10.64 0.55
C LEU A 45 20.11 10.74 1.84
N GLY A 46 20.58 11.50 2.84
CA GLY A 46 19.90 11.69 4.11
C GLY A 46 18.54 12.37 3.98
N LEU A 47 18.47 13.48 3.23
CA LEU A 47 17.20 14.18 2.96
C LEU A 47 16.25 13.33 2.11
N GLY A 48 16.77 12.62 1.11
CA GLY A 48 15.99 11.73 0.23
C GLY A 48 15.37 10.55 1.00
N LEU A 49 16.15 9.87 1.85
CA LEU A 49 15.66 8.79 2.71
C LEU A 49 14.66 9.30 3.75
N GLY A 50 14.96 10.42 4.41
CA GLY A 50 14.07 11.05 5.38
C GLY A 50 12.71 11.41 4.78
N LEU A 51 12.70 12.03 3.60
CA LEU A 51 11.46 12.38 2.90
C LEU A 51 10.73 11.13 2.40
N GLY A 52 11.44 10.14 1.84
CA GLY A 52 10.83 8.88 1.37
C GLY A 52 10.13 8.11 2.49
N LEU A 53 10.73 8.06 3.68
CA LEU A 53 10.13 7.44 4.87
C LEU A 53 8.94 8.24 5.40
N LEU A 54 9.03 9.58 5.41
CA LEU A 54 7.95 10.44 5.89
C LEU A 54 6.73 10.44 4.95
N LEU A 55 6.96 10.36 3.65
CA LEU A 55 5.93 10.27 2.61
C LEU A 55 5.43 8.84 2.38
N SER A 56 5.99 7.85 3.06
CA SER A 56 5.51 6.48 3.01
C SER A 56 4.12 6.41 3.63
N GLU A 57 3.09 6.62 2.82
CA GLU A 57 1.71 6.48 3.25
C GLU A 57 1.46 5.04 3.68
N LYS A 58 0.90 4.86 4.87
CA LYS A 58 0.39 3.55 5.29
C LYS A 58 -0.77 3.18 4.36
N ARG A 59 -0.51 2.24 3.45
CA ARG A 59 -1.52 1.69 2.56
C ARG A 59 -2.22 0.54 3.28
N TRP A 60 -3.52 0.66 3.45
CA TRP A 60 -4.34 -0.43 3.96
C TRP A 60 -4.54 -1.43 2.83
N GLU A 61 -3.93 -2.60 2.95
CA GLU A 61 -4.04 -3.69 1.98
C GLU A 61 -4.83 -4.84 2.61
N LEU A 62 -5.87 -5.29 1.92
CA LEU A 62 -6.61 -6.50 2.27
C LEU A 62 -6.41 -7.53 1.16
N PHE A 63 -6.09 -8.75 1.55
CA PHE A 63 -5.90 -9.87 0.64
C PHE A 63 -6.95 -10.94 0.91
N ILE A 64 -7.56 -11.44 -0.17
CA ILE A 64 -8.48 -12.56 -0.13
C ILE A 64 -7.91 -13.64 -1.06
N SER A 65 -7.56 -14.80 -0.49
CA SER A 65 -6.96 -15.90 -1.23
C SER A 65 -7.95 -17.05 -1.33
N ASN A 66 -8.41 -17.32 -2.55
CA ASN A 66 -9.31 -18.42 -2.85
C ASN A 66 -8.54 -19.57 -3.50
N ARG A 67 -8.59 -20.76 -2.90
CA ARG A 67 -8.00 -21.97 -3.48
C ARG A 67 -9.09 -22.81 -4.12
N TRP A 68 -8.97 -22.99 -5.43
CA TRP A 68 -9.84 -23.82 -6.25
C TRP A 68 -9.24 -25.21 -6.41
N ILE A 69 -10.05 -26.22 -6.15
CA ILE A 69 -9.72 -27.64 -6.28
C ILE A 69 -10.91 -28.35 -6.92
N LYS A 70 -10.69 -29.56 -7.47
CA LYS A 70 -11.77 -30.43 -7.96
C LYS A 70 -12.64 -29.80 -9.05
N GLY A 71 -12.02 -29.22 -10.07
CA GLY A 71 -12.70 -28.69 -11.25
C GLY A 71 -11.91 -28.97 -12.53
N ARG A 72 -12.56 -28.85 -13.68
CA ARG A 72 -11.92 -28.94 -15.00
C ARG A 72 -12.47 -27.85 -15.90
N GLY A 73 -11.58 -27.17 -16.63
CA GLY A 73 -11.95 -26.12 -17.58
C GLY A 73 -11.57 -24.73 -17.11
N ARG A 74 -12.12 -23.71 -17.80
CA ARG A 74 -11.84 -22.29 -17.54
C ARG A 74 -12.92 -21.66 -16.68
N PHE A 75 -12.49 -20.87 -15.72
CA PHE A 75 -13.35 -20.18 -14.77
C PHE A 75 -12.95 -18.72 -14.65
N LYS A 76 -13.93 -17.89 -14.28
CA LYS A 76 -13.78 -16.45 -14.07
C LYS A 76 -14.13 -16.13 -12.63
N GLU A 77 -13.15 -15.76 -11.81
CA GLU A 77 -13.38 -15.29 -10.45
C GLU A 77 -13.49 -13.77 -10.41
N LYS A 78 -14.48 -13.26 -9.68
CA LYS A 78 -14.56 -11.86 -9.28
C LYS A 78 -14.90 -11.80 -7.79
N THR A 79 -14.13 -11.06 -7.00
CA THR A 79 -14.41 -10.87 -5.58
C THR A 79 -14.89 -9.44 -5.33
N ARG A 80 -15.99 -9.28 -4.59
CA ARG A 80 -16.50 -7.97 -4.18
C ARG A 80 -16.83 -7.95 -2.70
N ILE A 81 -16.81 -6.76 -2.11
CA ILE A 81 -17.21 -6.51 -0.74
C ILE A 81 -18.43 -5.63 -0.78
N ILE A 82 -19.51 -6.08 -0.15
CA ILE A 82 -20.78 -5.36 -0.06
C ILE A 82 -21.06 -5.00 1.40
N SER A 83 -21.74 -3.87 1.61
CA SER A 83 -22.28 -3.51 2.92
C SER A 83 -23.59 -4.25 3.17
N SER A 84 -23.73 -4.89 4.34
CA SER A 84 -24.95 -5.65 4.67
C SER A 84 -26.14 -4.77 5.04
N LYS A 85 -25.94 -3.45 5.20
CA LYS A 85 -27.00 -2.49 5.56
C LYS A 85 -27.82 -2.06 4.34
N ASP A 86 -27.15 -1.83 3.22
CA ASP A 86 -27.68 -1.21 2.01
C ASP A 86 -27.38 -2.01 0.72
N ASN A 87 -26.73 -3.18 0.83
CA ASN A 87 -26.26 -4.01 -0.28
C ASN A 87 -25.39 -3.25 -1.30
N LYS A 88 -24.77 -2.15 -0.88
CA LYS A 88 -23.91 -1.35 -1.74
C LYS A 88 -22.55 -2.01 -1.89
N VAL A 89 -22.06 -2.10 -3.13
CA VAL A 89 -20.69 -2.55 -3.41
C VAL A 89 -19.72 -1.48 -2.93
N VAL A 90 -18.88 -1.85 -1.96
CA VAL A 90 -17.82 -1.00 -1.40
C VAL A 90 -16.59 -1.04 -2.30
N VAL A 91 -16.19 -2.24 -2.71
CA VAL A 91 -15.05 -2.46 -3.58
C VAL A 91 -15.22 -3.77 -4.34
N GLU A 92 -14.68 -3.83 -5.55
CA GLU A 92 -14.65 -5.04 -6.36
C GLU A 92 -13.29 -5.20 -7.04
N THR A 93 -12.88 -6.45 -7.26
CA THR A 93 -11.69 -6.77 -8.04
C THR A 93 -12.01 -6.84 -9.52
N LYS A 94 -10.94 -6.78 -10.34
CA LYS A 94 -11.01 -7.21 -11.73
C LYS A 94 -11.33 -8.71 -11.79
N GLU A 95 -11.96 -9.11 -12.88
CA GLU A 95 -12.22 -10.52 -13.17
C GLU A 95 -10.89 -11.22 -13.50
N VAL A 96 -10.63 -12.34 -12.81
CA VAL A 96 -9.44 -13.17 -13.00
C VAL A 96 -9.86 -14.46 -13.67
N ILE A 97 -9.28 -14.73 -14.83
CA ILE A 97 -9.53 -15.97 -15.59
C ILE A 97 -8.46 -16.98 -15.20
N PHE A 98 -8.88 -18.17 -14.77
CA PHE A 98 -7.99 -19.27 -14.47
C PHE A 98 -8.49 -20.59 -15.07
N GLU A 99 -7.58 -21.55 -15.26
CA GLU A 99 -7.89 -22.85 -15.85
C GLU A 99 -7.44 -23.99 -14.93
N LEU A 100 -8.33 -24.96 -14.71
CA LEU A 100 -8.04 -26.20 -13.99
C LEU A 100 -7.87 -27.34 -15.01
N LYS A 101 -6.64 -27.86 -15.12
CA LYS A 101 -6.26 -28.88 -16.11
C LYS A 101 -6.82 -30.26 -15.77
N SER A 102 -6.89 -30.61 -14.49
CA SER A 102 -7.35 -31.92 -14.02
C SER A 102 -8.11 -31.80 -12.69
N ILE A 103 -8.82 -32.86 -12.31
CA ILE A 103 -9.60 -32.89 -11.05
C ILE A 103 -8.68 -32.74 -9.81
N GLU A 104 -7.43 -33.15 -9.93
CA GLU A 104 -6.39 -33.06 -8.90
C GLU A 104 -5.65 -31.71 -8.92
N SER A 105 -5.82 -30.94 -10.01
CA SER A 105 -5.19 -29.64 -10.11
C SER A 105 -5.78 -28.66 -9.11
N ALA A 106 -4.92 -27.83 -8.54
CA ALA A 106 -5.30 -26.74 -7.68
C ALA A 106 -4.85 -25.42 -8.31
N HIS A 107 -5.66 -24.37 -8.16
CA HIS A 107 -5.31 -23.02 -8.56
C HIS A 107 -5.66 -22.05 -7.45
N THR A 108 -4.76 -21.12 -7.14
CA THR A 108 -4.98 -20.12 -6.09
C THR A 108 -5.13 -18.75 -6.73
N VAL A 109 -6.27 -18.10 -6.49
CA VAL A 109 -6.52 -16.72 -6.89
C VAL A 109 -6.35 -15.82 -5.67
N ILE A 110 -5.50 -14.80 -5.80
CA ILE A 110 -5.26 -13.81 -4.74
C ILE A 110 -5.84 -12.48 -5.19
N SER A 111 -6.94 -12.10 -4.56
CA SER A 111 -7.60 -10.82 -4.72
C SER A 111 -6.98 -9.79 -3.77
N LYS A 112 -6.30 -8.77 -4.33
CA LYS A 112 -5.70 -7.65 -3.59
C LYS A 112 -6.60 -6.42 -3.65
N PHE A 113 -6.98 -5.91 -2.49
CA PHE A 113 -7.73 -4.66 -2.32
C PHE A 113 -6.79 -3.59 -1.76
N MET A 114 -6.54 -2.53 -2.53
CA MET A 114 -5.65 -1.44 -2.13
C MET A 114 -6.46 -0.23 -1.65
N ASN A 115 -6.06 0.32 -0.51
CA ASN A 115 -6.65 1.55 0.06
C ASN A 115 -8.16 1.43 0.25
N ILE A 116 -8.62 0.27 0.73
CA ILE A 116 -10.04 0.05 1.03
C ILE A 116 -10.49 0.98 2.16
N VAL A 117 -11.63 1.65 1.96
CA VAL A 117 -12.23 2.53 2.98
C VAL A 117 -13.65 2.04 3.23
N PHE A 118 -13.93 1.69 4.48
CA PHE A 118 -15.27 1.32 4.93
C PHE A 118 -16.01 2.60 5.39
N PRO A 119 -17.15 2.96 4.78
CA PRO A 119 -17.83 4.22 5.09
C PRO A 119 -18.31 4.31 6.55
N GLU A 120 -18.85 3.22 7.07
CA GLU A 120 -19.40 3.14 8.44
C GLU A 120 -18.91 1.85 9.13
N PRO A 121 -18.71 1.85 10.46
CA PRO A 121 -18.51 0.61 11.20
C PRO A 121 -19.79 -0.24 11.12
N GLY A 122 -19.65 -1.54 10.85
CA GLY A 122 -20.79 -2.40 10.61
C GLY A 122 -20.43 -3.78 10.06
N LYS A 123 -21.47 -4.51 9.64
CA LYS A 123 -21.33 -5.81 8.97
C LYS A 123 -21.20 -5.60 7.47
N TYR A 124 -20.17 -6.21 6.89
CA TYR A 124 -19.96 -6.29 5.47
C TYR A 124 -19.91 -7.77 5.06
N GLN A 125 -20.09 -8.05 3.78
CA GLN A 125 -19.98 -9.40 3.23
C GLN A 125 -18.98 -9.39 2.10
N VAL A 126 -18.08 -10.36 2.13
CA VAL A 126 -17.28 -10.71 0.96
C VAL A 126 -18.10 -11.67 0.12
N GLU A 127 -18.25 -11.38 -1.17
CA GLU A 127 -18.85 -12.26 -2.15
C GLU A 127 -17.81 -12.65 -3.20
N VAL A 128 -17.63 -13.95 -3.40
CA VAL A 128 -16.77 -14.53 -4.44
C VAL A 128 -17.68 -15.08 -5.53
N LEU A 129 -17.65 -14.42 -6.68
CA LEU A 129 -18.40 -14.80 -7.86
C LEU A 129 -17.53 -15.68 -8.75
N LEU A 130 -18.09 -16.79 -9.24
CA LEU A 130 -17.49 -17.63 -10.26
C LEU A 130 -18.42 -17.63 -11.48
N ASN A 131 -17.91 -17.22 -12.64
CA ASN A 131 -18.68 -17.12 -13.89
C ASN A 131 -19.96 -16.27 -13.77
N GLY A 132 -19.96 -15.28 -12.86
CA GLY A 132 -21.11 -14.39 -12.61
C GLY A 132 -22.06 -14.85 -11.51
N GLU A 133 -21.92 -16.08 -11.01
CA GLU A 133 -22.74 -16.61 -9.91
C GLU A 133 -22.00 -16.53 -8.57
N ILE A 134 -22.71 -16.20 -7.49
CA ILE A 134 -22.12 -16.17 -6.14
C ILE A 134 -21.92 -17.60 -5.65
N LEU A 135 -20.66 -18.05 -5.57
CA LEU A 135 -20.34 -19.38 -5.04
C LEU A 135 -20.02 -19.38 -3.56
N ARG A 136 -19.40 -18.30 -3.06
CA ARG A 136 -19.03 -18.18 -1.66
C ARG A 136 -19.34 -16.78 -1.17
N TYR A 137 -19.83 -16.71 0.05
CA TYR A 137 -19.93 -15.46 0.77
C TYR A 137 -19.60 -15.68 2.24
N TYR A 138 -18.98 -14.69 2.88
CA TYR A 138 -18.73 -14.73 4.32
C TYR A 138 -18.76 -13.32 4.92
N PRO A 139 -19.32 -13.17 6.14
CA PRO A 139 -19.43 -11.88 6.79
C PRO A 139 -18.09 -11.43 7.37
N ILE A 140 -17.82 -10.14 7.29
CA ILE A 140 -16.72 -9.46 7.99
C ILE A 140 -17.31 -8.34 8.85
N ILE A 141 -16.80 -8.18 10.08
CA ILE A 141 -17.24 -7.14 11.01
C ILE A 141 -16.17 -6.07 11.07
N VAL A 142 -16.53 -4.84 10.74
CA VAL A 142 -15.65 -3.69 10.77
C VAL A 142 -16.02 -2.84 11.97
N ALA A 143 -15.12 -2.73 12.94
CA ALA A 143 -15.26 -1.85 14.09
C ALA A 143 -14.36 -0.63 13.94
N GLN A 144 -14.80 0.52 14.44
CA GLN A 144 -13.96 1.72 14.49
C GLN A 144 -13.04 1.63 15.71
N GLU A 145 -11.73 1.74 15.49
CA GLU A 145 -10.77 1.83 16.58
C GLU A 145 -10.94 3.17 17.30
N LYS A 146 -11.32 3.11 18.57
CA LYS A 146 -11.37 4.28 19.45
C LYS A 146 -9.94 4.58 19.89
N LYS A 147 -9.25 5.50 19.18
CA LYS A 147 -7.90 5.93 19.58
C LYS A 147 -7.93 6.38 21.04
N ARG A 148 -7.11 5.72 21.85
CA ARG A 148 -6.95 5.98 23.29
C ARG A 148 -5.97 7.10 23.52
#